data_AF-A0A5X7THI8-F1
#
_entry.id   AF-A0A5X7THI8-F1
#
_cell.length_a   1.000
_cell.length_b   1.000
_cell.length_c   1.000
_cell.angle_alpha   90.00
_cell.angle_beta   90.00
_cell.angle_gamma   90.00
#
_symmetry.space_group_name_H-M   'P 1'
#
loop_
_entity.id
_entity.type
_entity.pdbx_description
1 polymer ?
#
loop_
_entity_poly.entity_id
_entity_poly.type
_entity_poly.pdbx_seq_one_letter_code
_entity_poly.pdbx_strand_id
1 'polypeptide(L)'
;NYGAKSGNGHIAVLLSTDELSGAAEDTDRLYRFQVNGRPDLNKMHTAIDMGSNNLNNVGAVNAQTGNFSGNVNGVNGTFSGQVKGNSGNFDVNVTAGGDIRSNNGWLITRNSKGWLNETHGGGFYMSDGSWVRSVNNKGIYTGGQVKGGTVRADGRLYTGEYLQLERTAVAGASCSPNGLVGRDNTGA
;
A
#
# COMPACT_ATOMS: atom_id res chain seq x y z
N ASN A 1 -54.43 0.69 29.25
CA ASN A 1 -55.58 0.86 30.17
C ASN A 1 -55.28 0.06 31.42
N TYR A 2 -54.58 0.67 32.38
CA TYR A 2 -54.12 0.00 33.62
C TYR A 2 -55.03 0.46 34.76
N GLY A 3 -56.03 -0.36 35.09
CA GLY A 3 -57.04 -0.03 36.10
C GLY A 3 -56.61 -0.45 37.50
N ALA A 4 -56.33 0.53 38.37
CA ALA A 4 -56.23 0.30 39.80
C ALA A 4 -57.55 0.74 40.47
N LYS A 5 -58.22 -0.19 41.17
CA LYS A 5 -59.29 0.15 42.11
C LYS A 5 -58.70 0.25 43.50
N SER A 6 -58.75 1.44 44.10
CA SER A 6 -58.37 1.68 45.50
C SER A 6 -59.60 1.64 46.41
N GLY A 7 -59.47 1.06 47.60
CA GLY A 7 -60.48 1.00 48.66
C GLY A 7 -59.88 1.33 50.04
N ASN A 8 -60.72 1.65 51.02
CA ASN A 8 -60.29 2.13 52.35
C ASN A 8 -59.30 1.17 53.03
N GLY A 9 -58.12 1.70 53.38
CA GLY A 9 -57.07 0.97 54.11
C GLY A 9 -55.84 0.56 53.28
N HIS A 10 -55.77 0.91 51.99
CA HIS A 10 -54.60 0.63 51.14
C HIS A 10 -53.79 1.89 50.80
N ILE A 11 -52.45 1.79 50.81
CA ILE A 11 -51.56 2.83 50.30
C ILE A 11 -51.65 2.81 48.76
N ALA A 12 -52.20 3.87 48.17
CA ALA A 12 -52.16 4.07 46.72
C ALA A 12 -50.82 4.72 46.35
N VAL A 13 -49.93 3.97 45.70
CA VAL A 13 -48.70 4.51 45.11
C VAL A 13 -48.96 4.74 43.63
N LEU A 14 -48.98 6.01 43.21
CA LEU A 14 -49.12 6.39 41.81
C LEU A 14 -47.71 6.46 41.20
N LEU A 15 -47.23 5.33 40.67
CA LEU A 15 -46.04 5.30 39.83
C LEU A 15 -46.42 5.94 38.49
N SER A 16 -45.96 7.17 38.27
CA SER A 16 -46.13 7.82 36.97
C SER A 16 -45.33 7.04 35.91
N THR A 17 -45.76 7.10 34.66
CA THR A 17 -45.00 6.50 33.55
C THR A 17 -43.58 7.04 33.47
N ASP A 18 -43.34 8.28 33.91
CA ASP A 18 -42.03 8.94 33.91
C ASP A 18 -41.08 8.36 34.97
N GLU A 19 -41.58 7.99 36.15
CA GLU A 19 -40.76 7.29 37.15
C GLU A 19 -40.45 5.85 36.73
N LEU A 20 -41.38 5.21 36.01
CA LEU A 20 -41.19 3.84 35.52
C LEU A 20 -40.22 3.78 34.32
N SER A 21 -40.25 4.78 33.44
CA SER A 21 -39.32 4.88 32.30
C SER A 21 -37.92 5.32 32.75
N GLY A 22 -37.80 6.27 33.69
CA GLY A 22 -36.51 6.65 34.27
C GLY A 22 -35.84 5.52 35.07
N ALA A 23 -36.63 4.69 35.76
CA ALA A 23 -36.12 3.50 36.46
C ALA A 23 -35.54 2.44 35.51
N ALA A 24 -35.98 2.39 34.25
CA ALA A 24 -35.42 1.47 33.26
C ALA A 24 -34.04 1.93 32.78
N GLU A 25 -33.85 3.23 32.54
CA GLU A 25 -32.55 3.80 32.12
C GLU A 25 -31.48 3.74 33.22
N ASP A 26 -31.87 3.85 34.49
CA ASP A 26 -30.95 3.75 35.63
C ASP A 26 -30.30 2.36 35.81
N THR A 27 -30.87 1.33 35.17
CA THR A 27 -30.34 -0.04 35.26
C THR A 27 -29.25 -0.36 34.24
N ASP A 28 -29.08 0.44 33.18
CA ASP A 28 -28.10 0.19 32.10
C ASP A 28 -26.73 0.84 32.36
N ARG A 29 -26.40 1.06 33.65
CA ARG A 29 -25.15 1.70 34.06
C ARG A 29 -24.06 0.67 34.32
N LEU A 30 -22.96 0.77 33.57
CA LEU A 30 -21.76 -0.03 33.85
C LEU A 30 -20.90 0.64 34.94
N TYR A 31 -21.16 0.33 36.21
CA TYR A 31 -20.36 0.80 37.35
C TYR A 31 -19.38 -0.29 37.79
N ARG A 32 -18.07 -0.11 37.55
CA ARG A 32 -17.03 -1.04 38.00
C ARG A 32 -15.80 -0.32 38.52
N PHE A 33 -15.29 -0.80 39.64
CA PHE A 33 -14.01 -0.43 40.23
C PHE A 33 -13.10 -1.67 40.28
N GLN A 34 -11.80 -1.46 40.30
CA GLN A 34 -10.85 -2.56 40.47
C GLN A 34 -11.00 -3.18 41.87
N VAL A 35 -11.19 -4.51 41.92
CA VAL A 35 -11.14 -5.26 43.19
C VAL A 35 -9.78 -5.93 43.35
N ASN A 36 -8.95 -5.41 44.26
CA ASN A 36 -7.59 -5.90 44.48
C ASN A 36 -7.59 -7.35 45.00
N GLY A 37 -6.71 -8.19 44.47
CA GLY A 37 -6.61 -9.61 44.84
C GLY A 37 -7.72 -10.51 44.31
N ARG A 38 -8.70 -9.97 43.55
CA ARG A 38 -9.85 -10.72 42.99
C ARG A 38 -9.99 -10.51 41.48
N PRO A 39 -9.11 -11.12 40.65
CA PRO A 39 -9.12 -10.92 39.19
C PRO A 39 -10.39 -11.43 38.51
N ASP A 40 -11.06 -12.41 39.11
CA ASP A 40 -12.36 -12.94 38.69
C ASP A 40 -13.43 -11.84 38.63
N LEU A 41 -13.50 -10.99 39.65
CA LEU A 41 -14.44 -9.87 39.70
C LEU A 41 -14.09 -8.76 38.70
N ASN A 42 -12.87 -8.74 38.20
CA ASN A 42 -12.40 -7.81 37.19
C ASN A 42 -12.52 -8.37 35.75
N LYS A 43 -13.04 -9.58 35.56
CA LYS A 43 -13.24 -10.19 34.23
C LYS A 43 -14.68 -10.02 33.74
N MET A 44 -14.87 -10.03 32.42
CA MET A 44 -16.17 -10.13 31.75
C MET A 44 -16.37 -11.56 31.25
N HIS A 45 -17.54 -12.15 31.45
CA HIS A 45 -17.86 -13.54 31.07
C HIS A 45 -18.68 -13.67 29.78
N THR A 46 -19.07 -12.55 29.19
CA THR A 46 -19.83 -12.44 27.94
C THR A 46 -19.19 -11.35 27.07
N ALA A 47 -19.76 -11.01 25.92
CA ALA A 47 -19.39 -9.81 25.16
C ALA A 47 -20.16 -8.58 25.67
N ILE A 48 -19.61 -7.38 25.50
CA ILE A 48 -20.39 -6.13 25.59
C ILE A 48 -20.83 -5.75 24.18
N ASP A 49 -22.14 -5.68 23.97
CA ASP A 49 -22.71 -5.01 22.81
C ASP A 49 -22.83 -3.52 23.13
N MET A 50 -22.26 -2.66 22.28
CA MET A 50 -22.33 -1.21 22.43
C MET A 50 -23.54 -0.60 21.72
N GLY A 51 -24.32 -1.36 20.96
CA GLY A 51 -25.48 -0.83 20.22
C GLY A 51 -25.12 0.27 19.23
N SER A 52 -23.94 0.19 18.60
CA SER A 52 -23.35 1.22 17.73
C SER A 52 -22.91 2.52 18.44
N ASN A 53 -22.83 2.53 19.76
CA ASN A 53 -22.27 3.66 20.52
C ASN A 53 -20.73 3.66 20.55
N ASN A 54 -20.17 4.82 20.86
CA ASN A 54 -18.72 5.05 20.91
C ASN A 54 -18.10 4.62 22.24
N LEU A 55 -16.83 4.22 22.19
CA LEU A 55 -15.93 4.16 23.35
C LEU A 55 -14.95 5.34 23.26
N ASN A 56 -15.16 6.37 24.08
CA ASN A 56 -14.34 7.59 24.03
C ASN A 56 -13.21 7.56 25.06
N ASN A 57 -12.05 8.16 24.72
CA ASN A 57 -10.91 8.35 25.63
C ASN A 57 -10.34 7.06 26.26
N VAL A 58 -10.39 5.94 25.53
CA VAL A 58 -9.76 4.69 25.97
C VAL A 58 -8.23 4.82 25.90
N GLY A 59 -7.54 4.51 27.00
CA GLY A 59 -6.07 4.60 27.04
C GLY A 59 -5.37 3.54 26.18
N ALA A 60 -5.71 2.27 26.38
CA ALA A 60 -5.16 1.15 25.61
C ALA A 60 -6.21 0.06 25.38
N VAL A 61 -6.19 -0.55 24.20
CA VAL A 61 -7.01 -1.73 23.86
C VAL A 61 -6.05 -2.85 23.46
N ASN A 62 -5.90 -3.85 24.32
CA ASN A 62 -5.11 -5.04 24.05
C ASN A 62 -6.03 -6.18 23.61
N ALA A 63 -6.22 -6.32 22.30
CA ALA A 63 -7.12 -7.32 21.71
C ALA A 63 -6.35 -8.34 20.87
N GLN A 64 -6.83 -9.59 20.85
CA GLN A 64 -6.28 -10.63 19.96
C GLN A 64 -6.70 -10.40 18.49
N THR A 65 -7.90 -9.86 18.27
CA THR A 65 -8.47 -9.59 16.96
C THR A 65 -9.26 -8.27 16.98
N GLY A 66 -9.28 -7.56 15.86
CA GLY A 66 -10.10 -6.37 15.64
C GLY A 66 -10.76 -6.43 14.27
N ASN A 67 -12.09 -6.33 14.23
CA ASN A 67 -12.88 -6.35 13.00
C ASN A 67 -13.54 -4.98 12.81
N PHE A 68 -13.01 -4.16 11.91
CA PHE A 68 -13.50 -2.82 11.63
C PHE A 68 -14.18 -2.78 10.27
N SER A 69 -15.43 -2.31 10.20
CA SER A 69 -16.16 -2.12 8.94
C SER A 69 -15.93 -0.74 8.31
N GLY A 70 -15.36 0.19 9.07
CA GLY A 70 -15.05 1.55 8.64
C GLY A 70 -13.55 1.87 8.74
N ASN A 71 -13.25 3.16 8.90
CA ASN A 71 -11.89 3.65 8.93
C ASN A 71 -11.17 3.29 10.24
N VAL A 72 -9.86 3.03 10.12
CA VAL A 72 -8.94 2.96 11.25
C VAL A 72 -7.97 4.13 11.11
N ASN A 73 -8.06 5.11 12.00
CA ASN A 73 -7.18 6.28 12.01
C ASN A 73 -6.14 6.14 13.14
N GLY A 74 -4.87 6.02 12.78
CA GLY A 74 -3.77 5.89 13.73
C GLY A 74 -2.49 6.53 13.19
N VAL A 75 -1.67 7.09 14.08
CA VAL A 75 -0.44 7.82 13.69
C VAL A 75 0.73 6.86 13.47
N ASN A 76 0.92 5.88 14.37
CA ASN A 76 2.08 4.98 14.37
C ASN A 76 1.66 3.50 14.36
N GLY A 77 1.00 3.06 13.29
CA GLY A 77 0.59 1.66 13.13
C GLY A 77 1.80 0.75 12.86
N THR A 78 1.94 -0.33 13.64
CA THR A 78 2.96 -1.37 13.42
C THR A 78 2.28 -2.71 13.20
N PHE A 79 2.61 -3.39 12.09
CA PHE A 79 2.11 -4.73 11.78
C PHE A 79 3.31 -5.68 11.66
N SER A 80 3.37 -6.71 12.50
CA SER A 80 4.43 -7.73 12.45
C SER A 80 4.17 -8.82 11.41
N GLY A 81 2.95 -8.88 10.86
CA GLY A 81 2.53 -9.81 9.83
C GLY A 81 2.26 -9.14 8.49
N GLN A 82 1.47 -9.81 7.65
CA GLN A 82 1.08 -9.29 6.34
C GLN A 82 0.05 -8.17 6.46
N VAL A 83 0.20 -7.12 5.65
CA VAL A 83 -0.83 -6.11 5.41
C VAL A 83 -1.42 -6.36 4.03
N LYS A 84 -2.72 -6.72 3.97
CA LYS A 84 -3.45 -6.95 2.72
C LYS A 84 -4.58 -5.94 2.61
N GLY A 85 -4.50 -5.06 1.62
CA GLY A 85 -5.53 -4.08 1.30
C GLY A 85 -5.78 -4.03 -0.19
N ASN A 86 -6.93 -3.48 -0.59
CA ASN A 86 -7.26 -3.31 -2.02
C ASN A 86 -6.37 -2.26 -2.69
N SER A 87 -6.07 -1.17 -1.97
CA SER A 87 -5.20 -0.07 -2.43
C SER A 87 -4.39 0.47 -1.25
N GLY A 88 -3.19 0.98 -1.52
CA GLY A 88 -2.35 1.70 -0.56
C GLY A 88 -1.85 3.00 -1.16
N ASN A 89 -1.91 4.09 -0.40
CA ASN A 89 -1.32 5.38 -0.73
C ASN A 89 -0.30 5.74 0.36
N PHE A 90 0.94 6.04 -0.04
CA PHE A 90 2.03 6.41 0.84
C PHE A 90 2.58 7.77 0.43
N ASP A 91 2.43 8.79 1.27
CA ASP A 91 2.71 10.19 0.89
C ASP A 91 4.20 10.56 0.89
N VAL A 92 5.03 9.82 1.63
CA VAL A 92 6.45 10.16 1.81
C VAL A 92 7.37 9.11 1.20
N ASN A 93 7.60 8.00 1.89
CA ASN A 93 8.53 6.97 1.46
C ASN A 93 7.98 5.57 1.73
N VAL A 94 8.53 4.60 1.00
CA VAL A 94 8.33 3.18 1.22
C VAL A 94 9.71 2.55 1.29
N THR A 95 10.03 1.94 2.44
CA THR A 95 11.26 1.17 2.63
C THR A 95 10.89 -0.30 2.74
N ALA A 96 11.20 -1.10 1.72
CA ALA A 96 10.88 -2.52 1.67
C ALA A 96 12.13 -3.36 1.98
N GLY A 97 12.00 -4.32 2.89
CA GLY A 97 13.07 -5.30 3.19
C GLY A 97 13.21 -6.41 2.16
N GLY A 98 12.36 -6.44 1.12
CA GLY A 98 12.37 -7.43 0.06
C GLY A 98 11.90 -6.84 -1.27
N ASP A 99 11.48 -7.69 -2.21
CA ASP A 99 11.04 -7.29 -3.55
C ASP A 99 9.80 -6.38 -3.54
N ILE A 100 9.76 -5.46 -4.51
CA ILE A 100 8.55 -4.71 -4.89
C ILE A 100 8.05 -5.30 -6.20
N ARG A 101 6.84 -5.89 -6.20
CA ARG A 101 6.25 -6.56 -7.37
C ARG A 101 4.85 -6.06 -7.67
N SER A 102 4.62 -5.71 -8.94
CA SER A 102 3.28 -5.51 -9.50
C SER A 102 2.88 -6.78 -10.27
N ASN A 103 1.72 -7.35 -9.95
CA ASN A 103 1.20 -8.53 -10.66
C ASN A 103 0.40 -8.15 -11.92
N ASN A 104 -0.24 -6.98 -11.91
CA ASN A 104 -1.06 -6.50 -13.02
C ASN A 104 -1.05 -4.96 -13.06
N GLY A 105 0.06 -4.38 -13.52
CA GLY A 105 0.28 -2.93 -13.52
C GLY A 105 1.75 -2.57 -13.68
N TRP A 106 2.04 -1.29 -13.86
CA TRP A 106 3.38 -0.78 -14.12
C TRP A 106 4.04 -0.30 -12.82
N LEU A 107 5.37 -0.39 -12.74
CA LEU A 107 6.13 0.42 -11.78
C LEU A 107 6.31 1.81 -12.37
N ILE A 108 5.60 2.80 -11.80
CA ILE A 108 5.55 4.16 -12.33
C ILE A 108 6.40 5.06 -11.44
N THR A 109 7.29 5.84 -12.05
CA THR A 109 8.05 6.91 -11.39
C THR A 109 7.67 8.26 -12.00
N ARG A 110 7.79 9.33 -11.23
CA ARG A 110 7.47 10.70 -11.67
C ARG A 110 8.64 11.64 -11.37
N ASN A 111 8.62 12.80 -12.02
CA ASN A 111 9.68 13.80 -11.96
C ASN A 111 11.00 13.23 -12.51
N SER A 112 12.13 13.81 -12.12
CA SER A 112 13.44 13.47 -12.69
C SER A 112 14.16 12.31 -11.98
N LYS A 113 13.40 11.36 -11.42
CA LYS A 113 13.92 10.21 -10.66
C LYS A 113 13.50 8.90 -11.33
N GLY A 114 14.04 7.79 -10.85
CA GLY A 114 13.80 6.46 -11.40
C GLY A 114 14.29 5.39 -10.43
N TRP A 115 14.88 4.33 -10.97
CA TRP A 115 15.51 3.30 -10.17
C TRP A 115 16.96 3.69 -9.85
N LEU A 116 17.34 3.62 -8.57
CA LEU A 116 18.68 3.86 -8.07
C LEU A 116 19.06 2.71 -7.13
N ASN A 117 20.24 2.15 -7.32
CA ASN A 117 20.90 1.30 -6.34
C ASN A 117 21.85 2.18 -5.53
N GLU A 118 21.52 2.44 -4.26
CA GLU A 118 22.29 3.32 -3.38
C GLU A 118 23.71 2.80 -3.14
N THR A 119 23.86 1.52 -2.78
CA THR A 119 25.16 0.89 -2.52
C THR A 119 26.11 1.00 -3.70
N HIS A 120 25.61 0.81 -4.92
CA HIS A 120 26.44 0.82 -6.11
C HIS A 120 26.46 2.19 -6.80
N GLY A 121 25.58 3.13 -6.45
CA GLY A 121 25.44 4.42 -7.13
C GLY A 121 25.12 4.30 -8.62
N GLY A 122 24.33 3.31 -9.02
CA GLY A 122 23.92 3.04 -10.41
C GLY A 122 22.41 2.94 -10.57
N GLY A 123 21.92 2.96 -11.81
CA GLY A 123 20.48 2.81 -12.05
C GLY A 123 20.00 3.47 -13.34
N PHE A 124 18.70 3.72 -13.44
CA PHE A 124 18.09 4.40 -14.58
C PHE A 124 17.16 5.54 -14.14
N TYR A 125 17.25 6.68 -14.82
CA TYR A 125 16.40 7.85 -14.58
C TYR A 125 16.13 8.62 -15.87
N MET A 126 15.23 9.60 -15.82
CA MET A 126 14.98 10.54 -16.90
C MET A 126 15.05 11.96 -16.35
N SER A 127 15.67 12.89 -17.07
CA SER A 127 15.68 14.32 -16.71
C SER A 127 15.05 15.21 -17.80
N ASP A 128 14.63 14.60 -18.90
CA ASP A 128 13.84 15.21 -19.97
C ASP A 128 12.86 14.18 -20.56
N GLY A 129 12.08 14.58 -21.56
CA GLY A 129 11.12 13.70 -22.24
C GLY A 129 11.71 12.83 -23.35
N SER A 130 13.02 12.82 -23.57
CA SER A 130 13.64 12.17 -24.73
C SER A 130 14.53 10.98 -24.39
N TRP A 131 15.13 10.96 -23.19
CA TRP A 131 16.17 9.97 -22.87
C TRP A 131 15.98 9.30 -21.52
N VAL A 132 16.03 7.96 -21.53
CA VAL A 132 16.40 7.18 -20.35
C VAL A 132 17.91 7.20 -20.20
N ARG A 133 18.38 7.52 -19.01
CA ARG A 133 19.80 7.72 -18.68
C ARG A 133 20.24 6.76 -17.62
N SER A 134 21.48 6.30 -17.73
CA SER A 134 22.14 5.60 -16.63
C SER A 134 22.59 6.59 -15.56
N VAL A 135 22.32 6.29 -14.30
CA VAL A 135 22.80 7.09 -13.17
C VAL A 135 24.34 7.07 -13.15
N ASN A 136 24.95 8.24 -12.93
CA ASN A 136 26.41 8.42 -12.89
C ASN A 136 27.14 7.97 -14.17
N ASN A 137 26.45 8.01 -15.32
CA ASN A 137 26.99 7.58 -16.62
C ASN A 137 27.52 6.14 -16.61
N LYS A 138 26.95 5.25 -15.80
CA LYS A 138 27.38 3.86 -15.78
C LYS A 138 27.01 3.14 -17.09
N GLY A 139 27.86 2.22 -17.51
CA GLY A 139 27.58 1.37 -18.67
C GLY A 139 26.43 0.38 -18.41
N ILE A 140 25.89 -0.17 -19.50
CA ILE A 140 24.96 -1.29 -19.48
C ILE A 140 25.73 -2.54 -19.89
N TYR A 141 25.90 -3.49 -18.96
CA TYR A 141 26.53 -4.78 -19.21
C TYR A 141 25.46 -5.86 -19.26
N THR A 142 25.41 -6.61 -20.36
CA THR A 142 24.49 -7.73 -20.54
C THR A 142 25.18 -8.82 -21.35
N GLY A 143 24.90 -10.09 -21.03
CA GLY A 143 25.30 -11.22 -21.86
C GLY A 143 24.38 -11.46 -23.05
N GLY A 144 23.28 -10.70 -23.15
CA GLY A 144 22.29 -10.81 -24.23
C GLY A 144 22.39 -9.66 -25.25
N GLN A 145 21.38 -9.57 -26.12
CA GLN A 145 21.30 -8.53 -27.13
C GLN A 145 20.74 -7.21 -26.57
N VAL A 146 21.30 -6.09 -27.02
CA VAL A 146 20.66 -4.77 -26.90
C VAL A 146 19.95 -4.48 -28.22
N LYS A 147 18.62 -4.39 -28.20
CA LYS A 147 17.80 -4.08 -29.38
C LYS A 147 17.25 -2.66 -29.28
N GLY A 148 17.45 -1.87 -30.32
CA GLY A 148 16.90 -0.53 -30.46
C GLY A 148 16.72 -0.20 -31.94
N GLY A 149 15.89 0.80 -32.25
CA GLY A 149 15.70 1.22 -33.65
C GLY A 149 17.00 1.68 -34.31
N THR A 150 17.85 2.38 -33.54
CA THR A 150 19.24 2.66 -33.90
C THR A 150 20.13 2.50 -32.66
N VAL A 151 21.41 2.16 -32.89
CA VAL A 151 22.45 2.20 -31.87
C VAL A 151 23.52 3.17 -32.35
N ARG A 152 23.66 4.28 -31.62
CA ARG A 152 24.64 5.32 -31.92
C ARG A 152 25.65 5.38 -30.78
N ALA A 153 26.94 5.41 -31.13
CA ALA A 153 28.01 5.76 -30.21
C ALA A 153 28.52 7.17 -30.55
N ASP A 154 28.72 8.01 -29.54
CA ASP A 154 29.36 9.33 -29.73
C ASP A 154 30.89 9.20 -29.93
N GLY A 155 31.45 8.02 -29.63
CA GLY A 155 32.84 7.66 -29.90
C GLY A 155 32.94 6.46 -30.82
N ARG A 156 33.56 5.38 -30.34
CA ARG A 156 33.82 4.16 -31.12
C ARG A 156 32.81 3.06 -30.76
N LEU A 157 32.33 2.34 -31.77
CA LEU A 157 31.66 1.05 -31.59
C LEU A 157 32.70 -0.06 -31.73
N TYR A 158 32.81 -0.93 -30.73
CA TYR A 158 33.70 -2.08 -30.74
C TYR A 158 32.91 -3.37 -30.71
N THR A 159 33.33 -4.33 -31.53
CA THR A 159 32.87 -5.71 -31.48
C THR A 159 34.03 -6.59 -31.05
N GLY A 160 33.78 -7.53 -30.14
CA GLY A 160 34.78 -8.55 -29.77
C GLY A 160 35.02 -9.57 -30.90
N GLU A 161 34.08 -9.66 -31.84
CA GLU A 161 34.11 -10.52 -33.01
C GLU A 161 33.65 -9.71 -34.25
N TYR A 162 32.66 -10.19 -34.99
CA TYR A 162 32.18 -9.61 -36.24
C TYR A 162 30.96 -8.70 -36.05
N LEU A 163 30.83 -7.69 -36.92
CA LEU A 163 29.58 -6.93 -37.06
C LEU A 163 28.66 -7.65 -38.06
N GLN A 164 27.55 -8.20 -37.57
CA GLN A 164 26.58 -8.86 -38.43
C GLN A 164 25.54 -7.86 -38.96
N LEU A 165 25.50 -7.69 -40.28
CA LEU A 165 24.49 -6.88 -40.96
C LEU A 165 23.40 -7.79 -41.52
N GLU A 166 22.18 -7.71 -41.00
CA GLU A 166 21.14 -8.69 -41.37
C GLU A 166 20.65 -8.55 -42.82
N ARG A 167 20.74 -7.35 -43.40
CA ARG A 167 20.32 -7.06 -44.78
C ARG A 167 21.51 -7.00 -45.74
N THR A 168 21.26 -7.36 -46.99
CA THR A 168 22.19 -7.20 -48.09
C THR A 168 21.98 -5.85 -48.80
N ALA A 169 23.06 -5.26 -49.28
CA ALA A 169 23.09 -4.09 -50.15
C ALA A 169 23.34 -4.57 -51.59
N VAL A 170 22.50 -4.13 -52.52
CA VAL A 170 22.63 -4.47 -53.95
C VAL A 170 23.39 -3.35 -54.64
N ALA A 171 24.44 -3.70 -55.41
CA ALA A 171 25.20 -2.73 -56.18
C ALA A 171 24.29 -1.91 -57.11
N GLY A 172 24.46 -0.58 -57.11
CA GLY A 172 23.64 0.34 -57.89
C GLY A 172 22.28 0.71 -57.27
N ALA A 173 21.86 0.06 -56.18
CA ALA A 173 20.67 0.48 -55.45
C ALA A 173 20.96 1.73 -54.61
N SER A 174 20.00 2.65 -54.54
CA SER A 174 20.12 3.85 -53.70
C SER A 174 20.14 3.46 -52.22
N CYS A 175 21.19 3.85 -51.49
CA CYS A 175 21.23 3.76 -50.04
C CYS A 175 21.34 5.18 -49.46
N SER A 176 20.51 5.48 -48.46
CA SER A 176 20.56 6.75 -47.73
C SER A 176 20.58 6.45 -46.22
N PRO A 177 21.34 7.22 -45.42
CA PRO A 177 22.30 8.25 -45.84
C PRO A 177 23.51 7.69 -46.60
N ASN A 178 24.26 8.56 -47.28
CA ASN A 178 25.51 8.19 -47.92
C ASN A 178 26.56 7.77 -46.89
N GLY A 179 27.42 6.81 -47.25
CA GLY A 179 28.54 6.36 -46.40
C GLY A 179 28.21 5.23 -45.42
N LEU A 180 27.07 4.56 -45.59
CA LEU A 180 26.74 3.34 -44.85
C LEU A 180 27.59 2.16 -45.32
N VAL A 181 27.92 1.27 -44.39
CA VAL A 181 28.56 -0.03 -44.67
C VAL A 181 27.46 -1.10 -44.73
N GLY A 182 27.46 -1.90 -45.80
CA GLY A 182 26.54 -3.01 -46.06
C GLY A 182 27.30 -4.25 -46.51
N ARG A 183 26.64 -5.40 -46.54
CA ARG A 183 27.17 -6.63 -47.16
C ARG A 183 26.46 -6.92 -48.47
N ASP A 184 27.11 -7.47 -49.48
CA ASP A 184 26.47 -7.90 -50.72
C ASP A 184 25.75 -9.26 -50.56
N ASN A 185 25.25 -9.83 -51.66
CA ASN A 185 24.57 -11.13 -51.66
C ASN A 185 25.50 -12.34 -51.45
N THR A 186 26.81 -12.15 -51.54
CA THR A 186 27.85 -13.15 -51.23
C THR A 186 28.34 -13.04 -49.79
N GLY A 187 28.00 -11.94 -49.10
CA GLY A 187 28.32 -11.70 -47.70
C GLY A 187 29.56 -10.83 -47.46
N ALA A 188 30.15 -10.29 -48.53
CA ALA A 188 31.29 -9.36 -48.48
C ALA A 188 30.85 -7.91 -48.28
#